data_AF-A0A924C6V0-F1
#
_entry.id   AF-A0A924C6V0-F1
#
_cell.length_a   1.000
_cell.length_b   1.000
_cell.length_c   1.000
_cell.angle_alpha   90.00
_cell.angle_beta   90.00
_cell.angle_gamma   90.00
#
_symmetry.space_group_name_H-M   'P 1'
#
loop_
_entity.id
_entity.type
_entity.pdbx_description
1 polymer ?
#
loop_
_entity_poly.entity_id
_entity_poly.type
_entity_poly.pdbx_seq_one_letter_code
_entity_poly.pdbx_strand_id
1 'polypeptide(L)'
;MDAKTVMGKITFINHDKDYATIEYEQNSKKKTISANISEREQEKLKLEKIIKKVHQYHVGDEVSFIIALSARGDKMTADCLQFHFNNALDNLINKSFVENRFVGYLKKVDDDYFVKETGSYIFFPLILSPWEKRPREDNLNEPVFFKLENMDKPDKVTAALFRSEYIPEYMYALQCFKKKTVLNAMVYKVTPYGIFVNVVDKKIRAKIAVDKAAPLTVQIGDVVKVVISYLATSKIIVERV
;
A
#
# COMPACT_ATOMS: atom_id res chain seq x y z
N MET A 1 -19.78 -35.40 -23.73
CA MET A 1 -19.62 -35.27 -22.27
C MET A 1 -19.75 -33.81 -21.97
N ASP A 2 -20.78 -33.41 -21.23
CA ASP A 2 -20.93 -32.00 -20.83
C ASP A 2 -19.69 -31.59 -20.04
N ALA A 3 -18.97 -30.63 -20.60
CA ALA A 3 -17.75 -30.12 -20.02
C ALA A 3 -18.09 -29.44 -18.70
N LYS A 4 -17.86 -30.14 -17.58
CA LYS A 4 -18.16 -29.61 -16.26
C LYS A 4 -17.24 -28.42 -15.97
N THR A 5 -17.83 -27.24 -15.82
CA THR A 5 -17.12 -26.04 -15.36
C THR A 5 -16.61 -26.25 -13.94
N VAL A 6 -15.36 -25.86 -13.71
CA VAL A 6 -14.65 -25.96 -12.44
C VAL A 6 -14.28 -24.55 -11.97
N MET A 7 -14.40 -24.31 -10.66
CA MET A 7 -13.94 -23.08 -10.02
C MET A 7 -12.52 -23.29 -9.48
N GLY A 8 -11.70 -22.25 -9.56
CA GLY A 8 -10.38 -22.24 -8.95
C GLY A 8 -9.85 -20.83 -8.78
N LYS A 9 -8.69 -20.74 -8.14
CA LYS A 9 -8.02 -19.49 -7.81
C LYS A 9 -6.65 -19.44 -8.47
N ILE A 10 -6.34 -18.33 -9.13
CA ILE A 10 -4.99 -18.12 -9.69
C ILE A 10 -3.99 -17.95 -8.55
N THR A 11 -2.98 -18.81 -8.50
CA THR A 11 -1.92 -18.78 -7.48
C THR A 11 -0.59 -18.27 -8.03
N PHE A 12 -0.41 -18.29 -9.35
CA PHE A 12 0.81 -17.81 -9.99
C PHE A 12 0.55 -17.38 -11.43
N ILE A 13 1.27 -16.35 -11.89
CA ILE A 13 1.25 -15.87 -13.27
C ILE A 13 2.68 -15.77 -13.78
N ASN A 14 2.92 -16.39 -14.94
CA ASN A 14 4.13 -16.22 -15.71
C ASN A 14 3.86 -15.22 -16.84
N HIS A 15 4.31 -13.98 -16.65
CA HIS A 15 4.12 -12.91 -17.63
C HIS A 15 4.94 -13.11 -18.92
N ASP A 16 6.08 -13.80 -18.87
CA ASP A 16 6.91 -14.02 -20.06
C ASP A 16 6.31 -15.05 -21.01
N LYS A 17 5.52 -15.98 -20.47
CA LYS A 17 4.90 -17.07 -21.22
C LYS A 17 3.40 -16.90 -21.42
N ASP A 18 2.80 -15.88 -20.81
CA ASP A 18 1.35 -15.69 -20.73
C ASP A 18 0.59 -16.92 -20.22
N TYR A 19 1.08 -17.52 -19.13
CA TYR A 19 0.42 -18.65 -18.47
C TYR A 19 0.10 -18.36 -17.00
N ALA A 20 -1.10 -18.72 -16.58
CA ALA A 20 -1.50 -18.75 -15.18
C ALA A 20 -1.51 -20.19 -14.64
N THR A 21 -1.17 -20.35 -13.36
CA THR A 21 -1.42 -21.57 -12.59
C THR A 21 -2.62 -21.35 -11.69
N ILE A 22 -3.60 -22.25 -11.79
CA ILE A 22 -4.86 -22.19 -11.05
C ILE A 22 -4.89 -23.35 -10.06
N GLU A 23 -5.09 -23.06 -8.78
CA GLU A 23 -5.41 -24.06 -7.75
C GLU A 23 -6.92 -24.30 -7.75
N TYR A 24 -7.34 -25.56 -7.77
CA TYR A 24 -8.74 -25.96 -7.72
C TYR A 24 -8.92 -27.26 -6.93
N GLU A 25 -10.16 -27.55 -6.55
CA GLU A 25 -10.50 -28.75 -5.81
C GLU A 25 -11.19 -29.78 -6.71
N GLN A 26 -10.70 -31.02 -6.69
CA GLN A 26 -11.32 -32.14 -7.40
C GLN A 26 -11.26 -33.39 -6.52
N ASN A 27 -12.41 -33.98 -6.23
CA ASN A 27 -12.54 -35.14 -5.33
C ASN A 27 -11.88 -34.90 -3.96
N SER A 28 -12.14 -33.72 -3.37
CA SER A 28 -11.58 -33.29 -2.07
C SER A 28 -10.06 -33.23 -2.01
N LYS A 29 -9.39 -33.16 -3.16
CA LYS A 29 -7.94 -32.96 -3.27
C LYS A 29 -7.66 -31.65 -4.00
N LYS A 30 -6.75 -30.86 -3.45
CA LYS A 30 -6.18 -29.69 -4.12
C LYS A 30 -5.34 -30.14 -5.30
N LYS A 31 -5.59 -29.54 -6.46
CA LYS A 31 -4.85 -29.76 -7.70
C LYS A 31 -4.49 -28.42 -8.32
N THR A 32 -3.52 -28.44 -9.22
CA THR A 32 -3.14 -27.28 -10.01
C THR A 32 -3.30 -27.59 -11.49
N ILE A 33 -3.64 -26.56 -12.27
CA ILE A 33 -3.74 -26.63 -13.73
C ILE A 33 -3.23 -25.35 -14.36
N SER A 34 -2.67 -25.46 -15.57
CA SER A 34 -2.18 -24.30 -16.31
C SER A 34 -3.23 -23.79 -17.28
N ALA A 35 -3.37 -22.47 -17.37
CA ALA A 35 -4.24 -21.79 -18.33
C ALA A 35 -3.41 -20.82 -19.18
N ASN A 36 -3.68 -20.78 -20.49
CA ASN A 36 -3.14 -19.73 -21.36
C ASN A 36 -3.96 -18.46 -21.13
N ILE A 37 -3.28 -17.37 -20.80
CA ILE A 37 -3.91 -16.06 -20.53
C ILE A 37 -3.50 -14.99 -21.55
N SER A 38 -2.83 -15.39 -22.63
CA SER A 38 -2.42 -14.47 -23.71
C SER A 38 -3.61 -13.73 -24.29
N GLU A 39 -3.38 -12.47 -24.69
CA GLU A 39 -4.41 -11.63 -25.29
C GLU A 39 -5.06 -12.30 -26.50
N ARG A 40 -4.26 -12.96 -27.35
CA ARG A 40 -4.72 -13.71 -28.52
C ARG A 40 -5.73 -14.80 -28.17
N GLU A 41 -5.52 -15.55 -27.10
CA GLU A 41 -6.46 -16.60 -26.68
C GLU A 41 -7.74 -15.97 -26.13
N GLN A 42 -7.62 -14.92 -25.34
CA GLN A 42 -8.78 -14.21 -24.80
C GLN A 42 -9.63 -13.56 -25.89
N GLU A 43 -9.02 -13.02 -26.95
CA GLU A 43 -9.72 -12.49 -28.12
C GLU A 43 -10.53 -13.57 -28.83
N LYS A 44 -9.96 -14.76 -29.01
CA LYS A 44 -10.67 -15.91 -29.57
C LYS A 44 -11.89 -16.29 -28.71
N LEU A 45 -11.71 -16.42 -27.40
CA LEU A 45 -12.80 -16.71 -26.46
C LEU A 45 -13.89 -15.61 -26.46
N LYS A 46 -13.49 -14.36 -26.68
CA LYS A 46 -14.42 -13.23 -26.82
C LYS A 46 -15.23 -13.30 -28.12
N LEU A 47 -14.60 -13.64 -29.24
CA LEU A 47 -15.27 -13.86 -30.54
C LEU A 47 -16.27 -15.01 -30.45
N GLU A 48 -15.92 -16.08 -29.74
CA GLU A 48 -16.79 -17.22 -29.45
C GLU A 48 -17.87 -16.93 -28.39
N LYS A 49 -17.90 -15.70 -27.85
CA LYS A 49 -18.85 -15.23 -26.81
C LYS A 49 -18.79 -16.01 -25.49
N ILE A 50 -17.67 -16.69 -25.24
CA ILE A 50 -17.40 -17.39 -23.98
C ILE A 50 -17.10 -16.36 -22.88
N ILE A 51 -16.33 -15.32 -23.21
CA ILE A 51 -16.06 -14.18 -22.32
C ILE A 51 -16.57 -12.88 -22.92
N LYS A 52 -16.95 -11.93 -22.05
CA LYS A 52 -17.48 -10.61 -22.48
C LYS A 52 -16.37 -9.61 -22.83
N LYS A 53 -15.22 -9.71 -22.18
CA LYS A 53 -14.08 -8.80 -22.33
C LYS A 53 -12.78 -9.53 -22.04
N VAL A 54 -11.69 -9.00 -22.58
CA VAL A 54 -10.33 -9.37 -22.18
C VAL A 54 -10.12 -8.91 -20.74
N HIS A 55 -9.49 -9.76 -19.94
CA HIS A 55 -9.18 -9.52 -18.54
C HIS A 55 -7.68 -9.66 -18.31
N GLN A 56 -7.11 -8.68 -17.63
CA GLN A 56 -5.75 -8.79 -17.12
C GLN A 56 -5.81 -9.59 -15.82
N TYR A 57 -5.43 -10.87 -15.90
CA TYR A 57 -5.46 -11.77 -14.75
C TYR A 57 -4.39 -11.38 -13.73
N HIS A 58 -4.75 -11.50 -12.45
CA HIS A 58 -3.87 -11.28 -11.31
C HIS A 58 -3.86 -12.49 -10.38
N VAL A 59 -2.82 -12.60 -9.56
CA VAL A 59 -2.80 -13.58 -8.47
C VAL A 59 -3.96 -13.27 -7.51
N GLY A 60 -4.68 -14.29 -7.10
CA GLY A 60 -5.86 -14.17 -6.25
C GLY A 60 -7.18 -14.07 -6.99
N ASP A 61 -7.18 -13.91 -8.32
CA ASP A 61 -8.39 -13.94 -9.13
C ASP A 61 -9.09 -15.31 -9.00
N GLU A 62 -10.37 -15.27 -8.65
CA GLU A 62 -11.27 -16.42 -8.72
C GLU A 62 -11.80 -16.54 -10.14
N VAL A 63 -11.66 -17.74 -10.69
CA VAL A 63 -11.90 -18.03 -12.11
C VAL A 63 -12.71 -19.31 -12.28
N SER A 64 -13.47 -19.38 -13.37
CA SER A 64 -14.07 -20.63 -13.84
C SER A 64 -13.42 -21.09 -15.13
N PHE A 65 -13.29 -22.40 -15.31
CA PHE A 65 -12.70 -22.98 -16.51
C PHE A 65 -13.24 -24.38 -16.77
N ILE A 66 -12.92 -24.91 -17.95
CA ILE A 66 -13.15 -26.31 -18.33
C ILE A 66 -11.79 -27.00 -18.39
N ILE A 67 -11.73 -28.25 -17.92
CA ILE A 67 -10.52 -29.07 -18.08
C ILE A 67 -10.56 -29.70 -19.47
N ALA A 68 -9.63 -29.31 -20.34
CA ALA A 68 -9.51 -29.82 -21.69
C ALA A 68 -8.07 -30.29 -21.97
N LEU A 69 -7.90 -31.12 -22.99
CA LEU A 69 -6.59 -31.42 -23.54
C LEU A 69 -6.04 -30.16 -24.21
N SER A 70 -4.74 -29.90 -24.02
CA SER A 70 -4.06 -28.82 -24.73
C SER A 70 -4.12 -29.03 -26.24
N ALA A 71 -3.83 -27.97 -27.02
CA ALA A 71 -3.82 -28.03 -28.48
C ALA A 71 -2.89 -29.11 -29.08
N ARG A 72 -1.83 -29.50 -28.36
CA ARG A 72 -0.92 -30.58 -28.76
C ARG A 72 -1.35 -31.97 -28.25
N GLY A 73 -2.35 -32.02 -27.37
CA GLY A 73 -2.87 -33.26 -26.78
C GLY A 73 -1.97 -33.92 -25.73
N ASP A 74 -0.88 -33.27 -25.32
CA ASP A 74 0.14 -33.85 -24.43
C ASP A 74 -0.18 -33.70 -22.94
N LYS A 75 -0.99 -32.71 -22.58
CA LYS A 75 -1.37 -32.42 -21.19
C LYS A 75 -2.77 -31.82 -21.04
N MET A 76 -3.30 -31.90 -19.83
CA MET A 76 -4.54 -31.21 -19.44
C MET A 76 -4.27 -29.74 -19.12
N THR A 77 -5.16 -28.86 -19.59
CA THR A 77 -5.11 -27.41 -19.40
C THR A 77 -6.49 -26.87 -19.05
N ALA A 78 -6.51 -25.71 -18.40
CA ALA A 78 -7.72 -24.95 -18.17
C ALA A 78 -8.03 -24.15 -19.44
N ASP A 79 -9.17 -24.46 -20.03
CA ASP A 79 -9.72 -23.81 -21.23
C ASP A 79 -10.99 -23.03 -20.87
N CYS A 80 -11.43 -22.13 -21.75
CA CYS A 80 -12.61 -21.28 -21.54
C CYS A 80 -12.54 -20.49 -20.22
N LEU A 81 -11.35 -19.99 -19.88
CA LEU A 81 -11.09 -19.30 -18.62
C LEU A 81 -11.93 -18.01 -18.51
N GLN A 82 -12.67 -17.86 -17.41
CA GLN A 82 -13.48 -16.66 -17.12
C GLN A 82 -13.18 -16.13 -15.73
N PHE A 83 -12.96 -14.82 -15.63
CA PHE A 83 -12.83 -14.09 -14.38
C PHE A 83 -14.18 -13.90 -13.67
N HIS A 84 -14.20 -14.05 -12.35
CA HIS A 84 -15.34 -13.75 -11.49
C HIS A 84 -15.08 -12.53 -10.59
N PHE A 85 -14.16 -12.66 -9.63
CA PHE A 85 -13.84 -11.61 -8.67
C PHE A 85 -12.43 -11.81 -8.08
N ASN A 86 -11.93 -10.78 -7.39
CA ASN A 86 -10.72 -10.87 -6.57
C ASN A 86 -10.91 -10.05 -5.29
N ASN A 87 -11.06 -10.75 -4.16
CA ASN A 87 -11.32 -10.12 -2.86
C ASN A 87 -10.04 -9.92 -2.04
N ALA A 88 -8.85 -10.04 -2.64
CA ALA A 88 -7.59 -10.00 -1.90
C ALA A 88 -7.40 -8.66 -1.16
N LEU A 89 -7.69 -7.54 -1.83
CA LEU A 89 -7.60 -6.21 -1.21
C LEU A 89 -8.59 -6.04 -0.05
N ASP A 90 -9.86 -6.36 -0.28
CA ASP A 90 -10.90 -6.25 0.74
C ASP A 90 -10.57 -7.13 1.96
N ASN A 91 -10.04 -8.32 1.73
CA ASN A 91 -9.59 -9.20 2.80
C ASN A 91 -8.43 -8.60 3.61
N LEU A 92 -7.48 -7.91 2.97
CA LEU A 92 -6.40 -7.21 3.67
C LEU A 92 -6.94 -6.04 4.48
N ILE A 93 -7.84 -5.24 3.91
CA ILE A 93 -8.50 -4.11 4.60
C ILE A 93 -9.30 -4.62 5.82
N ASN A 94 -10.08 -5.69 5.64
CA ASN A 94 -10.84 -6.28 6.74
C ASN A 94 -9.95 -6.82 7.85
N LYS A 95 -8.83 -7.48 7.50
CA LYS A 95 -7.84 -7.95 8.47
C LYS A 95 -7.21 -6.79 9.25
N SER A 96 -6.93 -5.66 8.60
CA SER A 96 -6.33 -4.52 9.27
C SER A 96 -7.20 -3.88 10.35
N PHE A 97 -8.52 -4.07 10.33
CA PHE A 97 -9.39 -3.62 11.43
C PHE A 97 -9.23 -4.47 12.70
N VAL A 98 -8.74 -5.70 12.59
CA VAL A 98 -8.46 -6.59 13.73
C VAL A 98 -6.98 -6.53 14.10
N GLU A 99 -6.09 -6.72 13.12
CA GLU A 99 -4.65 -6.68 13.28
C GLU A 99 -4.01 -6.02 12.05
N ASN A 100 -3.58 -4.76 12.22
CA ASN A 100 -2.93 -4.01 11.15
C ASN A 100 -1.41 -4.23 11.13
N ARG A 101 -1.00 -5.47 10.86
CA ARG A 101 0.41 -5.85 10.78
C ARG A 101 0.59 -6.92 9.70
N PHE A 102 1.24 -6.55 8.61
CA PHE A 102 1.47 -7.40 7.45
C PHE A 102 2.97 -7.57 7.19
N VAL A 103 3.29 -8.56 6.35
CA VAL A 103 4.63 -8.81 5.83
C VAL A 103 4.60 -8.62 4.33
N GLY A 104 5.60 -7.92 3.81
CA GLY A 104 5.78 -7.74 2.38
C GLY A 104 7.23 -7.45 2.05
N TYR A 105 7.52 -7.27 0.77
CA TYR A 105 8.86 -6.97 0.28
C TYR A 105 8.95 -5.51 -0.10
N LEU A 106 10.00 -4.82 0.38
CA LEU A 106 10.26 -3.45 -0.03
C LEU A 106 10.71 -3.41 -1.49
N LYS A 107 10.10 -2.56 -2.31
CA LYS A 107 10.42 -2.35 -3.71
C LYS A 107 10.61 -0.87 -3.96
N LYS A 108 11.45 -0.53 -4.93
CA LYS A 108 11.68 0.84 -5.40
C LYS A 108 11.47 0.86 -6.90
N VAL A 109 10.69 1.81 -7.38
CA VAL A 109 10.48 2.10 -8.80
C VAL A 109 10.76 3.58 -8.96
N ASP A 110 11.78 3.91 -9.74
CA ASP A 110 12.34 5.26 -9.84
C ASP A 110 12.69 5.82 -8.44
N ASP A 111 12.02 6.89 -8.03
CA ASP A 111 12.21 7.54 -6.71
C ASP A 111 11.16 7.13 -5.66
N ASP A 112 10.16 6.34 -6.06
CA ASP A 112 9.05 5.95 -5.19
C ASP A 112 9.25 4.55 -4.61
N TYR A 113 8.81 4.38 -3.36
CA TYR A 113 8.87 3.12 -2.64
C TYR A 113 7.49 2.47 -2.59
N PHE A 114 7.50 1.14 -2.64
CA PHE A 114 6.30 0.30 -2.56
C PHE A 114 6.57 -0.87 -1.63
N VAL A 115 5.51 -1.41 -1.03
CA VAL A 115 5.55 -2.70 -0.37
C VAL A 115 4.69 -3.68 -1.16
N LYS A 116 5.32 -4.77 -1.61
CA LYS A 116 4.63 -5.90 -2.25
C LYS A 116 4.22 -6.89 -1.17
N GLU A 117 2.92 -6.99 -0.87
CA GLU A 117 2.41 -7.91 0.16
C GLU A 117 2.63 -9.38 -0.25
N THR A 118 3.09 -10.22 0.67
CA THR A 118 3.60 -11.56 0.35
C THR A 118 2.52 -12.53 -0.14
N GLY A 119 1.29 -12.46 0.38
CA GLY A 119 0.22 -13.41 0.05
C GLY A 119 -0.57 -13.08 -1.22
N SER A 120 -0.90 -11.82 -1.41
CA SER A 120 -1.74 -11.30 -2.49
C SER A 120 -0.94 -10.73 -3.65
N TYR A 121 0.35 -10.44 -3.43
CA TYR A 121 1.22 -9.79 -4.41
C TYR A 121 0.78 -8.35 -4.76
N ILE A 122 -0.16 -7.77 -4.01
CA ILE A 122 -0.62 -6.38 -4.18
C ILE A 122 0.51 -5.44 -3.78
N PHE A 123 0.71 -4.40 -4.59
CA PHE A 123 1.65 -3.32 -4.32
C PHE A 123 0.93 -2.17 -3.64
N PHE A 124 1.43 -1.76 -2.49
CA PHE A 124 0.98 -0.57 -1.79
C PHE A 124 2.05 0.51 -1.86
N PRO A 125 1.71 1.75 -2.28
CA PRO A 125 2.64 2.88 -2.18
C PRO A 125 3.08 3.07 -0.73
N LEU A 126 4.39 3.17 -0.50
CA LEU A 126 4.94 3.37 0.83
C LEU A 126 5.05 4.87 1.12
N ILE A 127 4.25 5.36 2.06
CA ILE A 127 4.31 6.76 2.49
C ILE A 127 5.35 6.88 3.58
N LEU A 128 6.44 7.59 3.26
CA LEU A 128 7.48 7.93 4.22
C LEU A 128 7.19 9.27 4.88
N SER A 129 7.42 9.34 6.18
CA SER A 129 7.39 10.62 6.88
C SER A 129 8.48 11.56 6.33
N PRO A 130 8.25 12.89 6.29
CA PRO A 130 9.30 13.86 6.00
C PRO A 130 10.50 13.78 6.97
N TRP A 131 10.30 13.17 8.13
CA TRP A 131 11.31 13.02 9.18
C TRP A 131 11.83 11.59 9.32
N GLU A 132 11.35 10.68 8.49
CA GLU A 132 11.85 9.32 8.40
C GLU A 132 13.07 9.27 7.48
N LYS A 133 14.07 8.49 7.88
CA LYS A 133 15.20 8.17 7.03
C LYS A 133 14.70 7.26 5.92
N ARG A 134 15.10 7.58 4.69
CA ARG A 134 14.79 6.71 3.56
C ARG A 134 15.33 5.31 3.81
N PRO A 135 14.58 4.25 3.46
CA PRO A 135 15.10 2.89 3.51
C PRO A 135 16.41 2.78 2.72
N ARG A 136 17.39 2.08 3.28
CA ARG A 136 18.66 1.82 2.61
C ARG A 136 18.42 0.95 1.38
N GLU A 137 19.21 1.13 0.33
CA GLU A 137 19.08 0.34 -0.90
C GLU A 137 19.37 -1.16 -0.65
N ASP A 138 20.24 -1.47 0.32
CA ASP A 138 20.49 -2.85 0.75
C ASP A 138 19.26 -3.56 1.33
N ASN A 139 18.25 -2.80 1.76
CA ASN A 139 16.99 -3.36 2.29
C ASN A 139 15.95 -3.58 1.17
N LEU A 140 16.27 -3.28 -0.09
CA LEU A 140 15.37 -3.55 -1.20
C LEU A 140 15.24 -5.06 -1.39
N ASN A 141 14.02 -5.52 -1.64
CA ASN A 141 13.63 -6.92 -1.77
C ASN A 141 13.70 -7.73 -0.47
N GLU A 142 14.05 -7.12 0.66
CA GLU A 142 13.99 -7.77 1.96
C GLU A 142 12.57 -7.73 2.55
N PRO A 143 12.20 -8.73 3.38
CA PRO A 143 10.91 -8.74 4.05
C PRO A 143 10.84 -7.66 5.12
N VAL A 144 9.78 -6.84 5.05
CA VAL A 144 9.48 -5.77 5.99
C VAL A 144 8.11 -5.96 6.61
N PHE A 145 7.98 -5.56 7.88
CA PHE A 145 6.67 -5.42 8.51
C PHE A 145 6.09 -4.05 8.18
N PHE A 146 4.84 -4.02 7.77
CA PHE A 146 4.13 -2.79 7.43
C PHE A 146 2.68 -2.83 7.93
N LYS A 147 2.03 -1.67 7.91
CA LYS A 147 0.61 -1.47 8.18
C LYS A 147 -0.04 -0.75 7.01
N LEU A 148 -1.34 -0.94 6.86
CA LEU A 148 -2.18 -0.22 5.90
C LEU A 148 -2.68 1.09 6.50
N GLU A 149 -2.71 2.14 5.70
CA GLU A 149 -3.29 3.45 6.01
C GLU A 149 -4.29 3.84 4.91
N ASN A 150 -5.16 4.82 5.20
CA ASN A 150 -6.22 5.28 4.28
C ASN A 150 -7.22 4.18 3.85
N MET A 151 -7.56 3.30 4.78
CA MET A 151 -8.45 2.15 4.57
C MET A 151 -9.91 2.55 4.30
N ASP A 152 -10.28 3.81 4.51
CA ASP A 152 -11.58 4.39 4.19
C ASP A 152 -11.83 4.49 2.68
N LYS A 153 -10.76 4.46 1.87
CA LYS A 153 -10.80 4.54 0.41
C LYS A 153 -9.96 3.41 -0.20
N PRO A 154 -10.58 2.26 -0.58
CA PRO A 154 -9.85 1.09 -1.08
C PRO A 154 -8.88 1.39 -2.24
N ASP A 155 -9.22 2.35 -3.10
CA ASP A 155 -8.39 2.82 -4.23
C ASP A 155 -7.16 3.63 -3.81
N LYS A 156 -7.08 4.06 -2.56
CA LYS A 156 -6.02 4.94 -2.02
C LYS A 156 -5.31 4.36 -0.81
N VAL A 157 -5.45 3.06 -0.58
CA VAL A 157 -4.76 2.38 0.51
C VAL A 157 -3.26 2.49 0.31
N THR A 158 -2.58 2.92 1.36
CA THR A 158 -1.12 3.08 1.38
C THR A 158 -0.48 2.21 2.44
N ALA A 159 0.81 1.94 2.31
CA ALA A 159 1.60 1.28 3.34
C ALA A 159 2.40 2.29 4.17
N ALA A 160 2.64 1.95 5.43
CA ALA A 160 3.63 2.57 6.28
C ALA A 160 4.45 1.49 7.00
N LEU A 161 5.76 1.68 7.13
CA LEU A 161 6.62 0.70 7.81
C LEU A 161 6.26 0.62 9.29
N PHE A 162 6.30 -0.59 9.84
CA PHE A 162 6.07 -0.79 11.29
C PHE A 162 7.27 -0.31 12.11
N ARG A 163 8.48 -0.39 11.54
CA ARG A 163 9.73 0.07 12.16
C ARG A 163 10.39 1.11 11.28
N SER A 164 9.93 2.35 11.44
CA SER A 164 10.55 3.52 10.82
C SER A 164 11.76 4.00 11.62
N GLU A 165 12.84 4.32 10.94
CA GLU A 165 13.97 5.05 11.54
C GLU A 165 13.79 6.54 11.32
N TYR A 166 13.69 7.33 12.39
CA TYR A 166 13.53 8.78 12.28
C TYR A 166 14.86 9.52 12.45
N ILE A 167 14.90 10.76 11.97
CA ILE A 167 15.99 11.69 12.23
C ILE A 167 16.07 12.05 13.73
N PRO A 168 17.25 12.33 14.29
CA PRO A 168 17.43 12.66 15.71
C PRO A 168 16.54 13.82 16.20
N GLU A 169 16.30 14.82 15.35
CA GLU A 169 15.49 16.00 15.67
C GLU A 169 14.02 15.64 15.90
N TYR A 170 13.49 14.66 15.17
CA TYR A 170 12.14 14.17 15.37
C TYR A 170 12.05 13.31 16.64
N MET A 171 13.08 12.52 16.92
CA MET A 171 13.18 11.78 18.19
C MET A 171 13.25 12.71 19.40
N TYR A 172 13.96 13.85 19.27
CA TYR A 172 13.98 14.90 20.27
C TYR A 172 12.61 15.57 20.43
N ALA A 173 11.95 15.93 19.32
CA ALA A 173 10.60 16.48 19.34
C ALA A 173 9.60 15.52 20.03
N LEU A 174 9.70 14.21 19.79
CA LEU A 174 8.92 13.17 20.48
C LEU A 174 9.14 13.19 22.00
N GLN A 175 10.38 13.38 22.46
CA GLN A 175 10.67 13.50 23.89
C GLN A 175 10.06 14.78 24.48
N CYS A 176 10.21 15.91 23.79
CA CYS A 176 9.63 17.19 24.22
C CYS A 176 8.10 17.13 24.27
N PHE A 177 7.46 16.46 23.32
CA PHE A 177 6.02 16.22 23.31
C PHE A 177 5.57 15.44 24.55
N LYS A 178 6.23 14.30 24.84
CA LYS A 178 5.90 13.47 26.02
C LYS A 178 6.09 14.22 27.34
N LYS A 179 7.12 15.07 27.43
CA LYS A 179 7.45 15.85 28.62
C LYS A 179 6.73 17.21 28.70
N LYS A 180 5.95 17.58 27.68
CA LYS A 180 5.36 18.91 27.51
C LYS A 180 6.39 20.04 27.70
N THR A 181 7.59 19.86 27.15
CA THR A 181 8.68 20.82 27.29
C THR A 181 8.40 22.07 26.48
N VAL A 182 8.62 23.24 27.09
CA VAL A 182 8.54 24.54 26.40
C VAL A 182 9.77 24.72 25.53
N LEU A 183 9.56 24.98 24.25
CA LEU A 183 10.59 25.14 23.23
C LEU A 183 10.56 26.56 22.67
N ASN A 184 11.74 27.09 22.35
CA ASN A 184 11.86 28.33 21.60
C ASN A 184 11.79 28.01 20.11
N ALA A 185 10.73 28.46 19.44
CA ALA A 185 10.51 28.19 18.02
C ALA A 185 10.59 29.50 17.23
N MET A 186 11.34 29.48 16.13
CA MET A 186 11.53 30.65 15.27
C MET A 186 10.48 30.68 14.16
N VAL A 187 9.80 31.80 13.99
CA VAL A 187 8.79 32.00 12.95
C VAL A 187 9.49 32.13 11.60
N TYR A 188 9.16 31.23 10.67
CA TYR A 188 9.75 31.28 9.32
C TYR A 188 8.75 31.68 8.24
N LYS A 189 7.44 31.58 8.52
CA LYS A 189 6.39 31.95 7.58
C LYS A 189 5.12 32.37 8.32
N VAL A 190 4.55 33.50 7.92
CA VAL A 190 3.26 33.99 8.40
C VAL A 190 2.31 34.07 7.20
N THR A 191 1.10 33.53 7.35
CA THR A 191 0.05 33.57 6.32
C THR A 191 -1.27 33.95 6.98
N PRO A 192 -2.28 34.42 6.20
CA PRO A 192 -3.63 34.67 6.73
C PRO A 192 -4.26 33.44 7.42
N TYR A 193 -3.81 32.24 7.07
CA TYR A 193 -4.34 30.96 7.57
C TYR A 193 -3.51 30.31 8.68
N GLY A 194 -2.42 30.95 9.12
CA GLY A 194 -1.60 30.46 10.23
C GLY A 194 -0.15 30.88 10.21
N ILE A 195 0.51 30.60 11.33
CA ILE A 195 1.91 30.88 11.60
C ILE A 195 2.68 29.57 11.60
N PHE A 196 3.81 29.55 10.90
CA PHE A 196 4.68 28.39 10.82
C PHE A 196 6.02 28.69 11.47
N VAL A 197 6.46 27.74 12.31
CA VAL A 197 7.68 27.86 13.12
C VAL A 197 8.62 26.69 12.90
N ASN A 198 9.91 26.96 13.03
CA ASN A 198 10.98 25.99 13.17
C ASN A 198 11.13 25.66 14.66
N VAL A 199 10.84 24.42 15.04
CA VAL A 199 10.81 23.97 16.44
C VAL A 199 12.13 23.34 16.86
N VAL A 200 12.72 22.49 16.01
CA VAL A 200 13.99 21.82 16.28
C VAL A 200 14.88 21.92 15.04
N ASP A 201 16.03 22.59 15.21
CA ASP A 201 17.14 22.70 14.24
C ASP A 201 16.71 22.96 12.78
N LYS A 202 15.67 23.78 12.56
CA LYS A 202 15.06 24.10 11.24
C LYS A 202 14.53 22.90 10.43
N LYS A 203 14.74 21.67 10.89
CA LYS A 203 14.29 20.41 10.28
C LYS A 203 12.89 20.03 10.72
N ILE A 204 12.52 20.39 11.95
CA ILE A 204 11.15 20.20 12.45
C ILE A 204 10.36 21.50 12.28
N ARG A 205 9.46 21.50 11.30
CA ARG A 205 8.54 22.59 11.02
C ARG A 205 7.15 22.25 11.54
N ALA A 206 6.54 23.19 12.24
CA ALA A 206 5.20 23.01 12.79
C ALA A 206 4.33 24.24 12.52
N LYS A 207 3.02 24.04 12.57
CA LYS A 207 2.04 25.12 12.54
C LYS A 207 1.61 25.44 13.97
N ILE A 208 1.57 26.73 14.31
CA ILE A 208 0.96 27.19 15.56
C ILE A 208 -0.57 27.08 15.42
N ALA A 209 -1.23 26.44 16.38
CA ALA A 209 -2.67 26.50 16.51
C ALA A 209 -3.06 27.95 16.84
N VAL A 210 -3.79 28.60 15.93
CA VAL A 210 -4.22 30.00 16.11
C VAL A 210 -5.63 29.97 16.69
N ASP A 211 -5.80 30.49 17.90
CA ASP A 211 -7.13 30.84 18.40
C ASP A 211 -7.63 32.07 17.63
N LYS A 212 -8.86 31.98 17.13
CA LYS A 212 -9.51 33.02 16.29
C LYS A 212 -9.62 34.40 16.95
N ALA A 213 -9.21 34.56 18.20
CA ALA A 213 -9.40 35.76 19.03
C ALA A 213 -8.11 36.55 19.34
N ALA A 214 -6.90 36.04 19.05
CA ALA A 214 -5.65 36.74 19.39
C ALA A 214 -5.07 37.50 18.17
N PRO A 215 -4.71 38.80 18.29
CA PRO A 215 -4.04 39.53 17.23
C PRO A 215 -2.71 38.88 16.84
N LEU A 216 -2.51 38.69 15.52
CA LEU A 216 -1.29 38.15 14.92
C LEU A 216 -0.18 39.22 14.87
N THR A 217 0.36 39.61 16.02
CA THR A 217 1.50 40.56 16.13
C THR A 217 2.85 39.88 16.04
N VAL A 218 3.01 38.93 15.11
CA VAL A 218 4.25 38.15 15.00
C VAL A 218 4.79 38.19 13.59
N GLN A 219 6.06 38.54 13.47
CA GLN A 219 6.79 38.70 12.22
C GLN A 219 7.72 37.49 11.96
N ILE A 220 8.18 37.37 10.72
CA ILE A 220 9.18 36.36 10.35
C ILE A 220 10.49 36.71 11.05
N GLY A 221 11.11 35.73 11.69
CA GLY A 221 12.32 35.89 12.51
C GLY A 221 12.05 35.91 14.01
N ASP A 222 10.81 36.17 14.44
CA ASP A 222 10.46 36.20 15.86
C ASP A 222 10.64 34.82 16.52
N VAL A 223 11.10 34.82 17.76
CA VAL A 223 11.20 33.63 18.59
C VAL A 223 10.02 33.59 19.55
N VAL A 224 9.22 32.55 19.44
CA VAL A 224 8.04 32.32 20.29
C VAL A 224 8.23 31.08 21.15
N LYS A 225 7.76 31.13 22.39
CA LYS A 225 7.72 29.96 23.27
C LYS A 225 6.50 29.11 22.90
N VAL A 226 6.75 27.83 22.66
CA VAL A 226 5.71 26.90 22.23
C VAL A 226 5.85 25.55 22.94
N VAL A 227 4.74 24.82 23.03
CA VAL A 227 4.70 23.41 23.41
C VAL A 227 4.11 22.62 22.25
N ILE A 228 4.62 21.42 22.00
CA ILE A 228 4.04 20.52 21.01
C ILE A 228 2.73 19.99 21.58
N SER A 229 1.60 20.29 20.92
CA SER A 229 0.27 19.83 21.35
C SER A 229 -0.22 18.62 20.58
N TYR A 230 0.28 18.43 19.34
CA TYR A 230 0.02 17.23 18.54
C TYR A 230 1.27 16.84 17.75
N LEU A 231 1.59 15.54 17.76
CA LEU A 231 2.71 14.99 17.03
C LEU A 231 2.29 13.68 16.36
N ALA A 232 2.34 13.69 15.03
CA ALA A 232 2.20 12.53 14.17
C ALA A 232 3.36 12.47 13.18
N THR A 233 3.47 11.34 12.49
CA THR A 233 4.53 11.07 11.50
C THR A 233 4.47 12.00 10.29
N SER A 234 3.33 12.58 9.97
CA SER A 234 3.16 13.51 8.84
C SER A 234 2.88 14.95 9.25
N LYS A 235 2.60 15.21 10.54
CA LYS A 235 2.11 16.51 11.00
C LYS A 235 2.47 16.77 12.46
N ILE A 236 2.94 17.99 12.72
CA ILE A 236 3.19 18.49 14.07
C ILE A 236 2.47 19.82 14.25
N ILE A 237 1.76 19.95 15.37
CA ILE A 237 1.07 21.18 15.79
C ILE A 237 1.66 21.61 17.12
N VAL A 238 1.85 22.91 17.26
CA VAL A 238 2.35 23.53 18.49
C VAL A 238 1.37 24.60 18.98
N GLU A 239 1.35 24.83 20.27
CA GLU A 239 0.59 25.87 20.94
C GLU A 239 1.55 26.86 21.61
N ARG A 240 1.16 28.13 21.66
CA ARG A 240 1.94 29.15 22.37
C ARG A 240 1.78 28.99 23.89
N VAL A 241 2.86 29.31 24.60
CA VAL A 241 2.89 29.40 26.07
C VAL A 241 2.88 30.87 26.49
#